data_AF-A0A0W0TUS8-F1
#
_entry.id   AF-A0A0W0TUS8-F1
#
_cell.length_a   1.000
_cell.length_b   1.000
_cell.length_c   1.000
_cell.angle_alpha   90.00
_cell.angle_beta   90.00
_cell.angle_gamma   90.00
#
_symmetry.space_group_name_H-M   'P 1'
#
loop_
_entity.id
_entity.type
_entity.pdbx_description
1 polymer ?
#
loop_
_entity_poly.entity_id
_entity_poly.type
_entity_poly.pdbx_seq_one_letter_code
_entity_poly.pdbx_strand_id
1 'polypeptide(L)' 'MLKWVKLKKYCQDSGDTANAVHAKRKKGVWLDGIQCKIGPDGNVWINLAEVEKWVEKGDQATIQKLQMVS' A
#
# COMPACT_ATOMS: atom_id res chain seq x y z
N MET A 1 8.57 5.36 16.42
CA MET A 1 8.14 4.07 15.84
C MET A 1 8.51 4.03 14.36
N LEU A 2 8.98 2.88 13.85
CA LEU A 2 9.39 2.71 12.45
C LEU A 2 8.18 2.91 11.52
N LYS A 3 8.16 4.02 10.78
CA LYS A 3 7.10 4.31 9.80
C LYS A 3 7.34 3.59 8.46
N TRP A 4 8.61 3.36 8.14
CA TRP A 4 9.03 2.80 6.86
C TRP A 4 9.54 1.38 7.04
N VAL A 5 8.98 0.46 6.25
CA VAL A 5 9.43 -0.94 6.17
C VAL A 5 9.83 -1.28 4.73
N LYS A 6 10.79 -2.18 4.57
CA LYS A 6 11.16 -2.66 3.23
C LYS A 6 9.99 -3.42 2.60
N LEU A 7 9.81 -3.29 1.29
CA LEU A 7 8.78 -4.00 0.53
C LEU A 7 8.74 -5.51 0.83
N LYS A 8 9.91 -6.15 0.95
CA LYS A 8 10.03 -7.57 1.29
C LYS A 8 9.39 -7.90 2.65
N LYS A 9 9.61 -7.04 3.65
CA LYS A 9 9.04 -7.24 4.99
C LYS A 9 7.54 -6.95 5.01
N TYR A 10 7.10 -5.86 4.36
CA TYR A 10 5.68 -5.57 4.16
C TYR A 10 4.93 -6.73 3.49
N CYS A 11 5.50 -7.30 2.43
CA CYS A 11 4.96 -8.45 1.72
C CYS A 11 4.80 -9.67 2.65
N GLN A 12 5.77 -9.87 3.56
CA GLN A 12 5.73 -10.96 4.52
C GLN A 12 4.71 -10.74 5.65
N ASP A 13 4.59 -9.52 6.16
CA ASP A 13 3.69 -9.18 7.27
C ASP A 13 2.23 -9.04 6.80
N SER A 14 2.00 -8.42 5.64
CA SER A 14 0.65 -8.17 5.09
C SER A 14 0.12 -9.31 4.21
N GLY A 15 0.97 -10.23 3.74
CA GLY A 15 0.62 -11.22 2.73
C GLY A 15 0.42 -10.65 1.31
N ASP A 16 0.62 -9.33 1.14
CA ASP A 16 0.55 -8.63 -0.14
C ASP A 16 1.77 -8.99 -1.01
N THR A 17 1.67 -9.01 -2.34
CA THR A 17 2.83 -9.30 -3.20
C THR A 17 3.56 -8.04 -3.65
N ALA A 18 4.85 -8.13 -3.95
CA ALA A 18 5.60 -7.03 -4.56
C ALA A 18 4.90 -6.52 -5.84
N ASN A 19 4.38 -7.44 -6.67
CA ASN A 19 3.63 -7.09 -7.87
C ASN A 19 2.35 -6.30 -7.56
N ALA A 20 1.62 -6.64 -6.50
CA ALA A 20 0.44 -5.88 -6.09
C ALA A 20 0.81 -4.44 -5.71
N VAL A 21 1.91 -4.25 -4.98
CA VAL A 21 2.43 -2.92 -4.64
C VAL A 21 2.86 -2.15 -5.88
N HIS A 22 3.60 -2.77 -6.80
CA HIS A 22 3.96 -2.15 -8.08
C HIS A 22 2.74 -1.80 -8.94
N ALA A 23 1.70 -2.63 -8.93
CA ALA A 23 0.45 -2.36 -9.62
C ALA A 23 -0.31 -1.18 -9.00
N LYS A 24 -0.39 -1.10 -7.65
CA LYS A 24 -1.00 0.04 -6.93
C LYS A 24 -0.26 1.34 -7.23
N ARG A 25 1.08 1.29 -7.24
CA ARG A 25 1.94 2.42 -7.63
C ARG A 25 1.73 2.84 -9.09
N LYS A 26 1.70 1.88 -10.02
CA LYS A 26 1.45 2.14 -11.46
C LYS A 26 0.06 2.70 -11.73
N LYS A 27 -0.94 2.27 -10.96
CA LYS A 27 -2.32 2.79 -11.02
C LYS A 27 -2.47 4.20 -10.41
N GLY A 28 -1.43 4.74 -9.76
CA GLY A 28 -1.50 6.03 -9.07
C GLY A 28 -2.24 6.01 -7.73
N VAL A 29 -2.55 4.81 -7.21
CA VAL A 29 -3.20 4.65 -5.90
C VAL A 29 -2.19 4.91 -4.77
N TRP A 30 -0.94 4.46 -4.98
CA TRP A 30 0.16 4.72 -4.05
C TRP A 30 1.10 5.75 -4.64
N LEU A 31 1.29 6.85 -3.92
CA LEU A 31 2.11 7.96 -4.33
C LEU A 31 3.53 7.82 -3.77
N ASP A 32 4.52 8.06 -4.62
CA ASP A 32 5.92 8.14 -4.21
C ASP A 32 6.15 9.32 -3.25
N GLY A 33 6.72 9.04 -2.09
CA GLY A 33 6.93 9.98 -0.99
C GLY A 33 5.85 9.93 0.10
N ILE A 34 4.70 9.31 -0.16
CA ILE A 34 3.58 9.20 0.81
C ILE A 34 3.45 7.74 1.29
N GLN A 35 2.89 6.86 0.45
CA GLN A 35 2.68 5.44 0.78
C GLN A 35 3.90 4.58 0.45
N CYS A 36 4.60 4.88 -0.64
CA CYS A 36 5.83 4.19 -1.03
C CYS A 36 6.94 5.19 -1.32
N LYS A 37 8.21 4.80 -1.19
CA LYS A 37 9.35 5.59 -1.66
C LYS A 37 10.50 4.70 -2.05
N ILE A 38 11.38 5.17 -2.92
CA ILE A 38 12.67 4.53 -3.18
C ILE A 38 13.68 5.04 -2.16
N GLY A 39 14.29 4.11 -1.41
CA GLY A 39 15.37 4.43 -0.47
C GLY A 39 16.70 4.64 -1.20
N PRO A 40 17.71 5.20 -0.51
CA PRO A 40 19.05 5.39 -1.08
C PRO A 40 19.69 4.06 -1.53
N ASP A 41 19.29 2.92 -0.95
CA ASP A 41 19.73 1.58 -1.35
C ASP A 41 19.07 1.04 -2.64
N GLY A 42 18.27 1.85 -3.35
CA GLY A 42 17.49 1.42 -4.52
C GLY A 42 16.29 0.52 -4.20
N ASN A 43 16.04 0.23 -2.92
CA ASN A 43 14.92 -0.60 -2.47
C ASN A 43 13.65 0.21 -2.24
N VAL A 44 12.48 -0.39 -2.49
CA VAL A 44 11.19 0.22 -2.18
C VAL A 44 10.89 0.09 -0.69
N TRP A 45 10.58 1.22 -0.07
CA TRP A 45 10.13 1.35 1.31
C TRP A 45 8.65 1.72 1.33
N ILE A 46 7.89 1.03 2.16
CA ILE A 46 6.46 1.21 2.34
C ILE A 46 6.21 1.89 3.68
N ASN A 47 5.38 2.93 3.67
CA ASN A 47 4.97 3.64 4.87
C ASN A 47 3.72 2.97 5.46
N LEU A 48 3.89 2.20 6.52
CA LEU A 48 2.78 1.46 7.13
C LEU A 48 1.67 2.39 7.60
N ALA A 49 2.01 3.56 8.16
CA ALA A 49 1.01 4.49 8.68
C ALA A 49 0.13 5.08 7.57
N GLU A 50 0.70 5.38 6.40
CA GLU A 50 -0.08 5.91 5.28
C GLU A 50 -0.84 4.81 4.53
N VAL A 51 -0.29 3.59 4.50
CA VAL A 51 -1.00 2.42 3.98
C VAL A 51 -2.19 2.07 4.85
N GLU A 52 -2.04 2.08 6.17
CA GLU A 52 -3.12 1.84 7.13
C GLU A 52 -4.24 2.88 6.96
N LYS A 53 -3.90 4.17 6.91
CA LYS A 53 -4.87 5.24 6.58
C LYS A 53 -5.56 5.04 5.23
N TRP A 54 -4.83 4.53 4.23
CA TRP A 54 -5.41 4.22 2.92
C TRP A 54 -6.38 3.04 2.99
N VAL A 55 -6.04 1.99 3.75
CA VAL A 55 -6.92 0.83 4.00
C VAL A 55 -8.17 1.28 4.77
N GLU A 56 -8.02 2.10 5.81
CA GLU A 56 -9.13 2.66 6.59
C GLU A 56 -10.02 3.58 5.76
N LYS A 57 -9.44 4.38 4.86
CA LYS A 57 -10.22 5.17 3.89
C LYS A 57 -11.01 4.28 2.93
N GLY A 58 -10.47 3.12 2.61
CA GLY A 58 -11.05 2.18 1.65
C GLY A 58 -11.14 2.76 0.23
N ASP A 59 -11.26 1.88 -0.76
CA ASP A 59 -11.85 2.26 -2.04
C ASP A 59 -13.37 2.35 -1.79
N GLN A 60 -13.92 3.56 -1.61
CA GLN A 60 -15.38 3.75 -1.56
C GLN A 60 -16.07 3.12 -2.80
N ALA A 61 -15.33 2.98 -3.91
CA ALA A 61 -15.75 2.28 -5.12
C ALA A 61 -15.92 0.75 -4.95
N THR A 62 -15.22 0.11 -4.00
CA THR A 62 -15.33 -1.33 -3.74
C THR A 62 -16.35 -1.63 -2.65
N ILE A 63 -16.47 -0.76 -1.63
CA ILE A 63 -17.46 -0.92 -0.54
C ILE A 63 -18.90 -0.82 -1.08
N GLN A 64 -19.18 0.09 -2.03
CA GLN A 64 -20.49 0.17 -2.67
C GLN A 64 -20.89 -1.12 -3.42
N LYS A 65 -19.91 -1.88 -3.92
CA LYS A 65 -20.17 -3.10 -4.69
C LYS A 65 -20.49 -4.31 -3.81
N LEU A 66 -20.10 -4.28 -2.53
CA LEU A 66 -20.46 -5.29 -1.53
C LEU A 66 -21.80 -5.00 -0.83
N GLN A 67 -22.18 -3.72 -0.68
CA GLN A 67 -23.46 -3.33 -0.04
C GLN A 67 -24.69 -3.51 -0.94
N MET A 68 -24.52 -3.80 -2.23
CA MET A 68 -25.62 -4.03 -3.17
C MET A 68 -26.04 -5.52 -3.30
N VAL A 69 -25.45 -6.44 -2.52
CA VAL A 69 -25.73 -7.89 -2.60
C VAL A 69 -26.31 -8.45 -1.29
N SER A 70 -26.89 -7.60 -0.44
CA SER A 70 -27.54 -7.99 0.82
C SER A 70 -28.96 -7.48 0.90
#